data_AF-A0A2K4I9C3-F1
#
_entry.id   AF-A0A2K4I9C3-F1
#
_cell.length_a   1.000
_cell.length_b   1.000
_cell.length_c   1.000
_cell.angle_alpha   90.00
_cell.angle_beta   90.00
_cell.angle_gamma   90.00
#
_symmetry.space_group_name_H-M   'P 1'
#
loop_
_entity.id
_entity.type
_entity.pdbx_description
1 polymer ?
#
loop_
_entity_poly.entity_id
_entity_poly.type
_entity_poly.pdbx_seq_one_letter_code
_entity_poly.pdbx_strand_id
1 'polypeptide(L)'
;MIGEGIHEEVLRALVEQHAVRECLVARINGGPDWGLSIRLGGSGARWVPVRSRREPLRSWASLTAVGRFADSVGIKGFSVVL
;
A
#
# COMPACT_ATOMS: atom_id res chain seq x y z
N MET A 1 -4.15 -5.13 -16.48
CA MET A 1 -4.35 -3.67 -16.43
C MET A 1 -3.86 -3.20 -15.07
N ILE A 2 -2.60 -2.76 -14.97
CA ILE A 2 -2.05 -2.21 -13.72
C ILE A 2 -2.64 -0.81 -13.60
N GLY A 3 -3.71 -0.66 -12.83
CA GLY A 3 -4.29 0.66 -12.56
C GLY A 3 -3.23 1.58 -11.96
N GLU A 4 -3.30 2.88 -12.24
CA GLU A 4 -2.37 3.87 -11.71
C GLU A 4 -2.21 3.70 -10.19
N GLY A 5 -1.05 3.17 -9.78
CA GLY A 5 -0.68 3.02 -8.38
C GLY A 5 -0.32 4.37 -7.78
N ILE A 6 -0.48 4.49 -6.46
CA ILE A 6 -0.17 5.73 -5.73
C ILE A 6 1.31 5.73 -5.37
N HIS A 7 2.01 6.82 -5.72
CA HIS A 7 3.39 7.02 -5.27
C HIS A 7 3.45 7.19 -3.75
N GLU A 8 4.50 6.66 -3.14
CA GLU A 8 4.80 6.83 -1.71
C GLU A 8 4.64 8.27 -1.20
N GLU A 9 5.09 9.27 -1.96
CA GLU A 9 4.98 10.68 -1.57
C GLU A 9 3.53 11.14 -1.44
N VAL A 10 2.67 10.68 -2.36
CA VAL A 10 1.24 10.95 -2.34
C VAL A 10 0.56 10.14 -1.22
N LEU A 11 1.01 8.90 -0.99
CA LEU A 11 0.52 8.08 0.13
C LEU A 11 0.70 8.81 1.46
N ARG A 12 1.88 9.41 1.72
CA ARG A 12 2.15 10.16 2.95
C ARG A 12 1.13 11.29 3.14
N ALA A 13 0.91 12.10 2.11
CA ALA A 13 -0.08 13.18 2.17
C ALA A 13 -1.51 12.67 2.44
N LEU A 14 -1.88 11.53 1.86
CA LEU A 14 -3.21 10.91 2.07
C LEU A 14 -3.37 10.35 3.48
N VAL A 15 -2.31 9.82 4.08
CA VAL A 15 -2.31 9.37 5.48
C VAL A 15 -2.45 10.57 6.42
N GLU A 16 -1.68 11.64 6.19
CA GLU A 16 -1.75 12.89 6.98
C GLU A 16 -3.14 13.52 6.92
N GLN A 17 -3.79 13.49 5.76
CA GLN A 17 -5.16 13.99 5.55
C GLN A 17 -6.25 13.03 6.03
N HIS A 18 -5.90 11.87 6.60
CA HIS A 18 -6.84 10.84 7.04
C HIS A 18 -7.78 10.34 5.92
N ALA A 19 -7.30 10.37 4.67
CA ALA A 19 -8.03 9.92 3.49
C ALA A 19 -7.96 8.40 3.28
N VAL A 20 -6.91 7.77 3.82
CA VAL A 20 -6.73 6.31 3.81
C VAL A 20 -7.66 5.68 4.83
N ARG A 21 -8.53 4.78 4.36
CA ARG A 21 -9.51 4.08 5.22
C ARG A 21 -9.03 2.70 5.61
N GLU A 22 -8.46 1.98 4.66
CA GLU A 22 -7.96 0.62 4.89
C GLU A 22 -6.64 0.42 4.17
N CYS A 23 -5.81 -0.42 4.77
CA CYS A 23 -4.53 -0.86 4.25
C CYS A 23 -4.54 -2.38 4.18
N LEU A 24 -4.08 -2.92 3.05
CA LEU A 24 -4.05 -4.34 2.77
C LEU A 24 -2.65 -4.74 2.32
N VAL A 25 -2.12 -5.78 2.91
CA VAL A 25 -0.84 -6.37 2.55
C VAL A 25 -1.09 -7.78 2.03
N ALA A 26 -0.61 -8.06 0.82
CA ALA A 26 -0.84 -9.35 0.15
C ALA A 26 0.38 -9.77 -0.66
N ARG A 27 0.45 -11.06 -1.00
CA ARG A 27 1.45 -11.59 -1.93
C ARG A 27 1.24 -11.01 -3.33
N ILE A 28 2.32 -10.53 -3.95
CA ILE A 28 2.28 -10.00 -5.31
C ILE A 28 2.19 -11.18 -6.28
N ASN A 29 1.07 -11.30 -7.01
CA ASN A 29 0.83 -12.35 -7.99
C ASN A 29 1.09 -13.79 -7.47
N GLY A 30 0.87 -14.04 -6.18
CA GLY A 30 1.17 -15.32 -5.52
C GLY A 30 2.67 -15.63 -5.33
N GLY A 31 3.54 -14.64 -5.57
CA GLY A 31 4.99 -14.76 -5.43
C GLY A 31 5.51 -14.57 -4.00
N PRO A 32 6.83 -14.60 -3.82
CA PRO A 32 7.49 -14.51 -2.53
C PRO A 32 7.56 -13.08 -1.97
N ASP A 33 7.11 -12.08 -2.72
CA ASP A 33 7.15 -10.68 -2.33
C ASP A 33 5.78 -10.19 -1.86
N TRP A 34 5.82 -9.23 -0.94
CA TRP A 34 4.66 -8.56 -0.40
C TRP A 34 4.44 -7.23 -1.12
N GLY A 35 3.17 -6.86 -1.31
CA GLY A 35 2.74 -5.56 -1.78
C GLY A 35 1.80 -4.92 -0.77
N LEU A 36 1.73 -3.58 -0.78
CA LEU A 36 0.81 -2.79 0.03
C LEU A 36 -0.19 -2.11 -0.89
N SER A 37 -1.48 -2.24 -0.58
CA SER A 37 -2.57 -1.52 -1.23
C SER A 37 -3.36 -0.72 -0.20
N ILE A 38 -3.90 0.41 -0.63
CA ILE A 38 -4.75 1.26 0.21
C ILE A 38 -6.14 1.39 -0.40
N ARG A 39 -7.12 1.64 0.45
CA ARG A 39 -8.49 1.97 0.05
C ARG A 39 -8.79 3.40 0.49
N LEU A 40 -9.10 4.25 -0.47
CA LEU A 40 -9.54 5.62 -0.23
C LEU A 40 -11.05 5.65 0.07
N GLY A 41 -11.51 6.63 0.85
CA GLY A 41 -12.95 6.81 1.09
C GLY A 41 -13.69 7.32 -0.15
N GLY A 42 -14.91 6.84 -0.41
CA GLY A 42 -15.79 7.29 -1.49
C GLY A 42 -16.61 6.17 -2.14
N SER A 43 -17.67 6.52 -2.88
CA SER A 43 -18.46 5.57 -3.66
C SER A 43 -17.64 5.05 -4.85
N GLY A 44 -17.24 3.78 -4.83
CA GLY A 44 -16.33 3.18 -5.81
C GLY A 44 -14.89 2.94 -5.33
N ALA A 45 -14.69 2.92 -4.00
CA ALA A 45 -13.41 2.68 -3.36
C ALA A 45 -12.75 1.36 -3.79
N ARG A 46 -11.88 1.43 -4.80
CA ARG A 46 -11.00 0.34 -5.23
C ARG A 46 -9.76 0.26 -4.36
N TRP A 47 -9.18 -0.94 -4.27
CA TRP A 47 -7.81 -1.09 -3.79
C TRP A 47 -6.85 -0.46 -4.78
N VAL A 48 -5.97 0.40 -4.28
CA VAL A 48 -4.94 1.07 -5.08
C VAL A 48 -3.57 0.62 -4.58
N PRO A 49 -2.75 -0.02 -5.42
CA PRO A 49 -1.43 -0.45 -5.00
C PRO A 49 -0.49 0.74 -4.77
N VAL A 50 0.41 0.59 -3.82
CA VAL A 50 1.49 1.54 -3.56
C VAL A 50 2.65 1.25 -4.50
N ARG A 51 3.15 2.28 -5.17
CA ARG A 51 4.32 2.21 -6.05
C ARG A 51 5.46 3.08 -5.55
N SER A 52 6.67 2.80 -6.02
CA SER A 52 7.83 3.64 -5.78
C SER A 52 8.20 4.43 -7.04
N ARG A 53 9.21 5.29 -6.98
CA ARG A 53 9.74 5.95 -8.18
C ARG A 53 10.46 4.97 -9.13
N ARG A 54 10.98 3.85 -8.59
CA ARG A 54 11.80 2.88 -9.34
C ARG A 54 11.00 1.64 -9.77
N GLU A 55 9.92 1.33 -9.06
CA GLU A 55 9.14 0.11 -9.25
C GLU A 55 7.67 0.44 -9.54
N PRO A 56 7.08 -0.13 -10.61
CA PRO A 56 5.66 0.04 -10.95
C PRO A 56 4.71 -0.40 -9.83
N LEU A 57 5.13 -1.39 -9.05
CA LEU A 57 4.51 -1.86 -7.83
C LEU A 57 5.63 -1.99 -6.81
N ARG A 58 5.51 -1.33 -5.67
CA ARG A 58 6.53 -1.48 -4.64
C ARG A 58 6.42 -2.86 -4.00
N SER A 59 7.55 -3.54 -3.93
CA SER A 59 7.64 -4.88 -3.38
C SER A 59 8.50 -4.91 -2.11
N TRP A 60 8.20 -5.85 -1.22
CA TRP A 60 8.98 -6.09 0.00
C TRP A 60 9.19 -7.58 0.21
N ALA A 61 10.42 -7.96 0.56
CA ALA A 61 10.78 -9.36 0.80
C ALA A 61 10.15 -9.97 2.07
N SER A 62 9.65 -9.15 3.00
CA SER A 62 9.06 -9.63 4.26
C SER A 62 7.99 -8.70 4.82
N LEU A 63 7.05 -9.26 5.61
CA LEU A 63 6.05 -8.47 6.34
C LEU A 63 6.69 -7.47 7.31
N THR A 64 7.84 -7.81 7.90
CA THR A 64 8.60 -6.90 8.75
C THR A 64 9.06 -5.65 7.98
N ALA A 65 9.49 -5.81 6.72
CA ALA A 65 9.87 -4.68 5.89
C ALA A 65 8.66 -3.82 5.50
N VAL A 66 7.49 -4.43 5.29
CA VAL A 66 6.23 -3.71 5.10
C VAL A 66 5.84 -2.93 6.35
N GLY A 67 5.95 -3.53 7.54
CA GLY A 67 5.65 -2.87 8.83
C GLY A 67 6.52 -1.63 9.06
N ARG A 68 7.84 -1.75 8.86
CA ARG A 68 8.75 -0.60 8.97
C ARG A 68 8.42 0.52 8.00
N PHE A 69 7.96 0.18 6.79
CA PHE A 69 7.49 1.16 5.84
C PHE A 69 6.18 1.81 6.29
N ALA A 70 5.20 1.01 6.74
CA ALA A 70 3.91 1.50 7.24
C ALA A 70 4.10 2.50 8.38
N ASP A 71 4.98 2.19 9.35
CA ASP A 71 5.34 3.06 10.46
C ASP A 71 5.93 4.39 9.96
N SER A 72 6.83 4.35 8.97
CA SER A 72 7.51 5.54 8.45
C SER A 72 6.59 6.51 7.69
N VAL A 73 5.44 6.01 7.19
CA VAL A 73 4.41 6.82 6.51
C VAL A 73 3.19 7.11 7.39
N GLY A 74 3.17 6.64 8.64
CA GLY A 74 2.10 6.91 9.61
C GLY A 74 0.88 6.00 9.52
N ILE A 75 0.98 4.86 8.82
CA ILE A 75 -0.09 3.85 8.77
C ILE A 75 -0.13 3.12 10.12
N LYS A 76 -1.26 3.20 10.82
CA LYS A 76 -1.43 2.63 12.16
C LYS A 76 -1.74 1.13 12.19
N GLY A 77 -2.12 0.56 11.05
CA GLY A 77 -2.48 -0.84 10.95
C GLY A 77 -2.84 -1.23 9.52
N PHE A 78 -2.72 -2.52 9.23
CA PHE A 78 -3.08 -3.11 7.95
C PHE A 78 -3.55 -4.55 8.15
N SER A 79 -4.43 -4.99 7.27
CA SER A 79 -4.81 -6.40 7.17
C SER A 79 -3.81 -7.15 6.30
N VAL A 80 -3.53 -8.40 6.65
CA VAL A 80 -2.68 -9.29 5.85
C VAL A 80 -3.57 -10.35 5.20
N VAL A 81 -3.42 -10.55 3.90
CA VAL A 81 -4.05 -11.65 3.16
C VAL A 81 -2.95 -12.58 2.65
N LEU A 82 -3.13 -13.87 2.95
CA LEU A 82 -2.21 -14.95 2.59
C LEU A 82 -2.51 -15.48 1.19
#